data_AF-A0A954YX67-F1
#
_entry.id   AF-A0A954YX67-F1
#
_cell.length_a   1.000
_cell.length_b   1.000
_cell.length_c   1.000
_cell.angle_alpha   90.00
_cell.angle_beta   90.00
_cell.angle_gamma   90.00
#
_symmetry.space_group_name_H-M   'P 1'
#
loop_
_entity.id
_entity.type
_entity.pdbx_description
1 polymer ?
#
loop_
_entity_poly.entity_id
_entity_poly.type
_entity_poly.pdbx_seq_one_letter_code
_entity_poly.pdbx_strand_id
1 'polypeptide(L)'
;SMRDILKKLPGFGGMGSDLKVDDKEISRMEAIVLSMTKKERANPSIIDTSRRRRIAKGCGAATSDVSGLVKSFTQMRDMMKGMAGMGLRDRMRFSSQMSQMAAAGQMPSIRGKAGTTSKRRVNTKDKRKARKRKRK
;
A
#
# COMPACT_ATOMS: atom_id res chain seq x y z
N SER A 1 7.67 -13.14 20.09
CA SER A 1 8.13 -12.26 18.99
C SER A 1 6.96 -11.81 18.11
N MET A 2 7.09 -10.77 17.27
CA MET A 2 6.01 -10.25 16.40
C MET A 2 5.25 -11.34 15.61
N ARG A 3 5.94 -12.43 15.25
CA ARG A 3 5.39 -13.64 14.63
C ARG A 3 4.25 -14.29 15.45
N ASP A 4 4.30 -14.23 16.78
CA ASP A 4 3.29 -14.86 17.65
C ASP A 4 2.00 -14.04 17.75
N ILE A 5 2.09 -12.72 17.59
CA ILE A 5 0.93 -11.82 17.53
C ILE A 5 0.25 -11.95 16.16
N LEU A 6 1.04 -12.04 15.08
CA LEU A 6 0.56 -12.27 13.72
C LEU A 6 -0.22 -13.59 13.57
N LYS A 7 0.18 -14.65 14.29
CA LYS A 7 -0.53 -15.94 14.31
C LYS A 7 -1.90 -15.92 15.01
N LYS A 8 -2.18 -14.92 15.84
CA LYS A 8 -3.44 -14.81 16.60
C LYS A 8 -4.48 -13.89 15.95
N LEU A 9 -4.17 -13.30 14.79
CA LEU A 9 -5.12 -12.48 14.02
C LEU A 9 -6.04 -13.37 13.17
N PRO A 10 -7.37 -13.31 13.37
CA PRO A 10 -8.32 -14.09 12.57
C PRO A 10 -8.23 -13.66 11.09
N GLY A 11 -8.11 -14.63 10.18
CA GLY A 11 -7.95 -14.40 8.74
C GLY A 11 -6.50 -14.42 8.21
N PHE A 12 -5.49 -14.55 9.08
CA PHE A 12 -4.06 -14.63 8.68
C PHE A 12 -3.46 -16.05 8.78
N GLY A 13 -4.22 -17.03 9.26
CA GLY A 13 -3.75 -18.40 9.53
C GLY A 13 -3.18 -19.15 8.32
N GLY A 14 -3.57 -18.79 7.09
CA GLY A 14 -3.06 -19.39 5.85
C GLY A 14 -1.90 -18.64 5.18
N MET A 15 -1.53 -17.45 5.67
CA MET A 15 -0.54 -16.57 5.03
C MET A 15 0.68 -16.28 5.93
N GLY A 16 0.62 -16.69 7.20
CA GLY A 16 1.63 -16.43 8.22
C GLY A 16 2.93 -17.24 8.10
N SER A 17 2.94 -18.32 7.32
CA SER A 17 4.14 -19.15 7.09
C SER A 17 5.09 -18.57 6.03
N ASP A 18 4.56 -17.83 5.04
CA ASP A 18 5.35 -17.28 3.91
C ASP A 18 5.69 -15.79 4.05
N LEU A 19 5.21 -15.13 5.10
CA LEU A 19 5.66 -13.79 5.44
C LEU A 19 7.07 -13.87 6.05
N LYS A 20 8.08 -14.05 5.18
CA LYS A 20 9.48 -13.76 5.46
C LYS A 20 9.63 -12.26 5.66
N VAL A 21 9.14 -11.77 6.80
CA VAL A 21 9.40 -10.41 7.23
C VAL A 21 10.88 -10.35 7.54
N ASP A 22 11.63 -9.63 6.70
CA ASP A 22 13.05 -9.39 6.90
C ASP A 22 13.20 -8.38 8.05
N ASP A 23 13.98 -8.75 9.07
CA ASP A 23 14.24 -7.88 10.23
C ASP A 23 14.90 -6.56 9.79
N LYS A 24 15.61 -6.56 8.65
CA LYS A 24 16.19 -5.34 8.05
C LYS A 24 15.13 -4.36 7.53
N GLU A 25 14.02 -4.88 7.00
CA GLU A 25 12.92 -4.02 6.54
C GLU A 25 12.20 -3.38 7.72
N ILE A 26 11.98 -4.13 8.81
CA ILE A 26 11.41 -3.59 10.05
C ILE A 26 12.32 -2.48 10.60
N SER A 27 13.63 -2.72 10.69
CA SER A 27 14.58 -1.72 11.18
C SER A 27 14.57 -0.44 10.33
N ARG A 28 14.45 -0.57 9.00
CA ARG A 28 14.32 0.59 8.10
C ARG A 28 13.02 1.35 8.32
N MET A 29 11.90 0.64 8.50
CA MET A 29 10.61 1.27 8.81
C MET A 29 10.66 2.00 10.15
N GLU A 30 11.26 1.38 11.17
CA GLU A 30 11.45 1.99 12.48
C GLU A 30 12.28 3.27 12.39
N ALA A 31 13.41 3.25 11.68
CA ALA A 31 14.25 4.43 11.47
C ALA A 31 13.49 5.58 10.80
N ILE A 32 12.63 5.28 9.81
CA ILE A 32 11.76 6.28 9.16
C ILE A 32 10.78 6.89 10.17
N VAL A 33 10.11 6.07 10.99
CA VAL A 33 9.11 6.54 11.98
C VAL A 33 9.77 7.35 13.09
N LEU A 34 10.97 6.97 13.54
CA LEU A 34 11.75 7.70 14.53
C LEU A 34 12.21 9.07 14.01
N SER A 35 12.42 9.21 12.70
CA SER A 35 12.79 10.47 12.05
C SER A 35 11.62 11.44 11.81
N MET A 36 10.39 11.03 12.15
CA MET A 36 9.21 11.90 12.12
C MET A 36 9.06 12.74 13.40
N THR A 37 8.36 13.86 13.29
CA THR A 37 7.91 14.63 14.46
C THR A 37 6.65 14.00 15.07
N LYS A 38 6.34 14.33 16.33
CA LYS A 38 5.11 13.86 17.01
C LYS A 38 3.84 14.18 16.20
N LYS A 39 3.78 15.37 15.59
CA LYS A 39 2.64 15.81 14.75
C LYS A 39 2.49 14.95 13.50
N GLU A 40 3.60 14.61 12.84
CA GLU A 40 3.59 13.79 11.63
C GLU A 40 3.25 12.32 11.93
N ARG A 41 3.68 11.79 13.08
CA ARG A 41 3.28 10.44 13.52
C ARG A 41 1.78 10.34 13.84
N ALA A 42 1.23 11.36 14.50
CA ALA A 42 -0.19 11.42 14.81
C ALA A 42 -1.05 11.53 13.54
N ASN A 43 -0.56 12.26 12.53
CA ASN A 43 -1.26 12.40 11.26
C ASN A 43 -0.32 12.32 10.04
N PRO A 44 -0.11 11.12 9.46
CA PRO A 44 0.73 10.96 8.29
C PRO A 44 0.24 11.70 7.03
N SER A 45 -1.01 12.19 6.99
CA SER A 45 -1.53 12.92 5.83
C SER A 45 -0.92 14.31 5.66
N ILE A 46 -0.32 14.90 6.71
CA ILE A 46 0.35 16.21 6.62
C ILE A 46 1.75 16.13 6.02
N ILE A 47 2.22 14.93 5.65
CA ILE A 47 3.56 14.73 5.13
C ILE A 47 3.63 15.09 3.64
N ASP A 48 3.95 16.36 3.38
CA ASP A 48 4.25 16.89 2.05
C ASP A 48 5.63 16.43 1.51
N THR A 49 6.01 16.95 0.35
CA THR A 49 7.29 16.63 -0.32
C THR A 49 8.50 17.12 0.48
N SER A 50 8.39 18.29 1.14
CA SER A 50 9.49 18.87 1.93
C SER A 50 9.77 18.03 3.17
N ARG A 51 8.71 17.65 3.90
CA ARG A 51 8.78 16.77 5.07
C ARG A 51 9.33 15.39 4.70
N ARG A 52 8.91 14.84 3.56
CA ARG A 52 9.47 13.57 3.03
C ARG A 52 10.97 13.64 2.83
N ARG A 53 11.49 14.72 2.22
CA ARG A 53 12.93 14.92 2.04
C ARG A 53 13.67 15.03 3.38
N ARG A 54 13.10 15.75 4.35
CA ARG A 54 13.67 15.87 5.70
C ARG A 54 13.75 14.53 6.41
N ILE A 55 12.66 13.75 6.42
CA ILE A 55 12.59 12.42 7.06
C ILE A 55 13.59 11.47 6.40
N ALA A 56 13.60 11.40 5.06
CA ALA A 56 14.51 10.57 4.30
C ALA A 56 15.98 10.88 4.61
N LYS A 57 16.35 12.17 4.69
CA LYS A 57 17.71 12.59 5.10
C LYS A 57 18.03 12.20 6.54
N GLY A 58 17.06 12.22 7.45
CA GLY A 58 17.23 11.88 8.87
C GLY A 58 17.49 10.39 9.13
N CYS A 59 16.87 9.50 8.35
CA CYS A 59 17.05 8.05 8.50
C CYS A 59 17.97 7.41 7.46
N GLY A 60 18.52 8.17 6.50
CA GLY A 60 19.34 7.64 5.41
C GLY A 60 18.56 6.79 4.39
N ALA A 61 17.24 6.97 4.27
CA ALA A 61 16.39 6.25 3.32
C ALA A 61 16.09 7.07 2.07
N ALA A 62 15.51 6.44 1.05
CA ALA A 62 15.04 7.16 -0.13
C ALA A 62 13.69 7.87 0.13
N THR A 63 13.44 8.97 -0.56
CA THR A 63 12.15 9.68 -0.47
C THR A 63 10.96 8.85 -0.97
N SER A 64 11.22 7.87 -1.83
CA SER A 64 10.25 6.84 -2.26
C SER A 64 9.82 5.94 -1.12
N ASP A 65 10.73 5.56 -0.23
CA ASP A 65 10.47 4.63 0.86
C ASP A 65 9.53 5.27 1.88
N VAL A 66 9.82 6.54 2.23
CA VAL A 66 8.94 7.34 3.08
C VAL A 66 7.56 7.53 2.41
N SER A 67 7.52 7.79 1.11
CA SER A 67 6.27 7.94 0.37
C SER A 67 5.46 6.64 0.33
N GLY A 68 6.11 5.49 0.20
CA GLY A 68 5.48 4.18 0.24
C GLY A 68 4.84 3.91 1.59
N LEU A 69 5.59 4.14 2.68
CA LEU A 69 5.11 3.96 4.04
C LEU A 69 3.86 4.80 4.33
N VAL A 70 3.90 6.09 3.98
CA VAL A 70 2.77 7.01 4.20
C VAL A 70 1.53 6.58 3.40
N LYS A 71 1.71 6.08 2.17
CA LYS A 71 0.59 5.57 1.35
C LYS A 71 -0.03 4.32 1.95
N SER A 72 0.78 3.33 2.32
CA SER A 72 0.31 2.10 2.94
C SER A 72 -0.47 2.37 4.23
N PHE A 73 0.03 3.29 5.05
CA PHE A 73 -0.67 3.73 6.26
C PHE A 73 -2.01 4.42 5.94
N THR A 74 -2.02 5.35 4.99
CA THR A 74 -3.25 6.08 4.61
C THR A 74 -4.32 5.13 4.09
N GLN A 75 -3.94 4.18 3.23
CA GLN A 75 -4.84 3.15 2.71
C GLN A 75 -5.42 2.27 3.84
N MET A 76 -4.57 1.82 4.78
CA MET A 76 -5.01 1.02 5.92
C MET A 76 -5.95 1.81 6.83
N ARG A 77 -5.63 3.08 7.10
CA ARG A 77 -6.45 4.00 7.90
C ARG A 77 -7.82 4.20 7.27
N ASP A 78 -7.88 4.42 5.96
CA ASP A 78 -9.14 4.67 5.25
C ASP A 78 -10.01 3.40 5.23
N MET A 79 -9.38 2.22 5.07
CA MET A 79 -10.05 0.93 5.22
C MET A 79 -10.59 0.71 6.65
N MET A 80 -9.77 0.96 7.67
CA MET A 80 -10.18 0.86 9.08
C MET A 80 -11.33 1.81 9.40
N LYS A 81 -11.30 3.04 8.88
CA LYS A 81 -12.41 4.01 9.03
C LYS A 81 -13.70 3.49 8.39
N GLY A 82 -13.62 2.97 7.16
CA GLY A 82 -14.76 2.38 6.47
C GLY A 82 -15.36 1.19 7.23
N MET A 83 -14.52 0.36 7.84
CA MET A 83 -14.96 -0.79 8.62
C MET A 83 -15.47 -0.40 10.01
N ALA A 84 -14.89 0.62 10.64
CA ALA A 84 -15.29 1.13 11.96
C ALA A 84 -16.70 1.73 11.94
N GLY A 85 -17.09 2.40 10.84
CA GLY A 85 -18.44 2.95 10.66
C GLY A 85 -19.50 1.93 10.23
N MET A 86 -19.10 0.70 9.89
CA MET A 86 -20.02 -0.37 9.46
C MET A 86 -20.61 -1.11 10.67
N GLY A 87 -21.94 -1.26 10.70
CA GLY A 87 -22.63 -2.03 11.73
C GLY A 87 -22.28 -3.52 11.67
N LEU A 88 -22.52 -4.27 12.76
CA LEU A 88 -22.19 -5.71 12.82
C LEU A 88 -22.88 -6.51 11.70
N ARG A 89 -24.13 -6.13 11.35
CA ARG A 89 -24.88 -6.70 10.22
C ARG A 89 -24.21 -6.41 8.87
N ASP A 90 -23.70 -5.21 8.68
CA ASP A 90 -23.06 -4.80 7.43
C ASP A 90 -21.70 -5.48 7.26
N ARG A 91 -20.94 -5.63 8.36
CA ARG A 91 -19.71 -6.44 8.39
C ARG A 91 -19.99 -7.90 8.06
N MET A 92 -21.07 -8.46 8.57
CA MET A 92 -21.46 -9.85 8.31
C MET A 92 -21.89 -10.05 6.85
N ARG A 93 -22.59 -9.07 6.25
CA ARG A 93 -22.90 -9.05 4.81
C ARG A 93 -21.64 -8.92 3.95
N PHE A 94 -20.72 -8.02 4.31
CA PHE A 94 -19.44 -7.87 3.62
C PHE A 94 -18.61 -9.15 3.71
N SER A 95 -18.55 -9.78 4.89
CA SER A 95 -17.90 -11.07 5.10
C SER A 95 -18.55 -12.21 4.31
N SER A 96 -19.88 -12.28 4.30
CA SER A 96 -20.63 -13.28 3.54
C SER A 96 -20.44 -13.10 2.03
N GLN A 97 -20.43 -11.85 1.55
CA GLN A 97 -20.17 -11.53 0.16
C GLN A 97 -18.73 -11.87 -0.24
N MET A 98 -17.76 -11.59 0.63
CA MET A 98 -16.36 -11.93 0.38
C MET A 98 -16.12 -13.44 0.45
N SER A 99 -16.82 -14.16 1.34
CA SER A 99 -16.81 -15.63 1.38
C SER A 99 -17.42 -16.24 0.13
N GLN A 100 -18.50 -15.66 -0.40
CA GLN A 100 -19.08 -16.08 -1.67
C GLN A 100 -18.16 -15.78 -2.86
N MET A 101 -17.50 -14.62 -2.88
CA MET A 101 -16.52 -14.28 -3.94
C MET A 101 -15.29 -15.21 -3.89
N ALA A 102 -14.80 -15.53 -2.70
CA ALA A 102 -13.71 -16.49 -2.52
C ALA A 102 -14.12 -17.91 -2.95
N ALA A 103 -15.35 -18.35 -2.60
CA ALA A 103 -15.89 -19.64 -3.04
C ALA A 103 -16.16 -19.69 -4.55
N ALA A 104 -16.49 -18.56 -5.18
CA ALA A 104 -16.68 -18.42 -6.62
C ALA A 104 -15.35 -18.21 -7.39
N GLY A 105 -14.20 -18.27 -6.73
CA GLY A 105 -12.88 -18.09 -7.35
C GLY A 105 -12.60 -16.66 -7.84
N GLN A 106 -13.47 -15.69 -7.53
CA GLN A 106 -13.32 -14.28 -7.86
C GLN A 106 -12.80 -13.54 -6.63
N MET A 107 -11.53 -13.70 -6.31
CA MET A 107 -10.88 -12.82 -5.32
C MET A 107 -10.53 -11.48 -5.99
N PRO A 108 -10.89 -10.33 -5.40
CA PRO A 108 -10.30 -9.08 -5.81
C PRO A 108 -8.85 -9.12 -5.33
N SER A 109 -7.92 -9.12 -6.27
CA SER A 109 -6.49 -9.13 -5.97
C SER A 109 -6.15 -7.97 -5.03
N ILE A 110 -5.97 -8.23 -3.73
CA ILE A 110 -5.22 -7.35 -2.83
C ILE A 110 -3.73 -7.55 -3.13
N ARG A 111 -3.37 -7.38 -4.41
CA ARG A 111 -2.01 -7.09 -4.83
C ARG A 111 -1.95 -5.58 -4.78
N GLY A 112 -1.09 -5.06 -3.92
CA GLY A 112 -0.90 -3.64 -3.72
C GLY A 112 -0.86 -2.90 -5.06
N LYS A 113 -1.32 -1.65 -5.06
CA LYS A 113 -1.08 -0.69 -6.15
C LYS A 113 0.43 -0.42 -6.29
N ALA A 114 1.17 -1.43 -6.72
CA ALA A 114 2.44 -1.36 -7.38
C ALA A 114 2.15 -1.80 -8.83
N GLY A 115 1.93 -0.82 -9.69
CA GLY A 115 1.97 -1.02 -11.15
C GLY A 115 0.63 -1.22 -11.85
N THR A 116 -0.26 -0.23 -11.83
CA THR A 116 -1.16 0.01 -12.98
C THR A 116 -0.69 1.25 -13.74
N THR A 117 0.51 1.17 -14.30
CA THR A 117 0.81 1.89 -15.54
C THR A 117 1.02 0.81 -16.57
N SER A 118 -0.06 0.40 -17.23
CA SER A 118 0.03 -0.22 -18.53
C SER A 118 0.78 0.78 -19.42
N LYS A 119 2.10 0.59 -19.55
CA LYS A 119 2.86 1.24 -20.61
C LYS A 119 2.29 0.67 -21.90
N ARG A 120 1.31 1.38 -22.46
CA ARG A 120 0.87 1.21 -23.84
C ARG A 120 2.15 1.34 -24.70
N ARG A 121 2.71 0.20 -25.13
CA ARG A 121 3.79 0.17 -26.12
C ARG A 121 3.23 0.83 -27.37
N VAL A 122 3.62 2.08 -27.61
CA VAL A 122 3.29 2.76 -28.86
C VAL A 122 4.09 2.07 -29.95
N ASN A 123 3.40 1.41 -30.88
CA ASN A 123 4.03 0.76 -32.01
C ASN A 123 4.77 1.82 -32.86
N THR A 124 6.02 1.56 -33.22
CA THR A 124 6.89 2.50 -33.97
C THR A 124 6.30 2.92 -35.30
N LYS A 125 5.42 2.10 -35.90
CA LYS A 125 4.62 2.45 -37.09
C LYS A 125 3.66 3.63 -36.84
N ASP A 126 3.05 3.73 -35.65
CA ASP A 126 2.07 4.78 -35.34
C ASP A 126 2.75 6.13 -35.09
N LYS A 127 3.92 6.14 -34.42
CA LYS A 127 4.75 7.36 -34.30
C LYS A 127 5.20 7.88 -35.67
N ARG A 128 5.51 7.00 -36.62
CA ARG A 128 5.96 7.38 -37.97
C ARG A 128 4.83 7.94 -38.82
N LYS A 129 3.60 7.41 -38.71
CA LYS A 129 2.41 7.97 -39.36
C LYS A 129 1.99 9.33 -38.78
N ALA A 130 2.06 9.50 -37.45
CA ALA A 130 1.76 10.77 -36.79
C ALA A 130 2.75 11.89 -37.18
N ARG A 131 4.04 11.57 -37.32
CA ARG A 131 5.06 12.53 -37.82
C ARG A 131 4.84 12.93 -39.28
N LYS A 132 4.39 12.01 -40.14
CA LYS A 132 4.09 12.33 -41.55
C LYS A 132 2.85 13.22 -41.71
N ARG A 133 1.83 13.06 -40.85
CA ARG A 133 0.63 13.89 -40.87
C ARG A 133 0.86 15.34 -40.41
N LYS A 134 1.88 15.60 -39.60
CA LYS A 134 2.26 16.96 -39.15
C LYS A 134 3.18 17.72 -40.14
N ARG A 135 3.61 17.07 -41.23
CA ARG A 135 4.47 17.65 -42.26
C ARG A 135 3.74 17.88 -43.59
N LYS A 136 2.41 17.82 -43.57
CA LYS A 136 1.55 18.16 -44.71
C LYS A 136 0.64 19.30 -44.29
#